data_AF-A0A812MPN2-F1
#
_entry.id   AF-A0A812MPN2-F1
#
_cell.length_a   1.000
_cell.length_b   1.000
_cell.length_c   1.000
_cell.angle_alpha   90.00
_cell.angle_beta   90.00
_cell.angle_gamma   90.00
#
_symmetry.space_group_name_H-M   'P 1'
#
loop_
_entity.id
_entity.type
_entity.pdbx_description
1 polymer ?
#
loop_
_entity_poly.entity_id
_entity_poly.type
_entity_poly.pdbx_seq_one_letter_code
_entity_poly.pdbx_strand_id
1 'polypeptide(L)'
;MEGHVGQLVLCRCSQAEQLAVRTSSRGSLATAVSAMEELRLAPSCLSEPTHKLCHLLQQLPLRRLSLRGMERLSVKALAELLRAAPRCQECDVRFALPLHWPTFGPWLEGLRASPNGRLQVVHSLHAEPSPSLTAYEVMTAQAYSLHCGRIEGCFRFASPGNQMVTGPIARFARMFDPPSRYSIMVGCERFEIEDEHVSTDPRVKTFRVTFWQGDKSPLTSPHSQQSFMWQLSMQPQSAPSEFVDCWMTDAVVPLDLECIWDGSLLDD
;
A
#
# COMPACT_ATOMS: atom_id res chain seq x y z
N MET A 1 15.02 -24.19 -19.09
CA MET A 1 15.46 -22.79 -19.27
C MET A 1 14.72 -21.98 -18.23
N GLU A 2 15.30 -21.85 -17.04
CA GLU A 2 14.74 -21.06 -15.95
C GLU A 2 15.09 -19.59 -16.21
N GLY A 3 14.08 -18.74 -16.38
CA GLY A 3 14.26 -17.29 -16.54
C GLY A 3 14.89 -16.71 -15.28
N HIS A 4 16.10 -16.17 -15.40
CA HIS A 4 16.73 -15.44 -14.31
C HIS A 4 15.99 -14.11 -14.11
N VAL A 5 15.19 -14.01 -13.04
CA VAL A 5 14.64 -12.73 -12.59
C VAL A 5 15.77 -11.96 -11.94
N GLY A 6 16.40 -11.06 -12.70
CA GLY A 6 17.38 -10.11 -12.16
C GLY A 6 16.67 -9.13 -11.24
N GLN A 7 16.82 -9.29 -9.93
CA GLN A 7 16.35 -8.30 -8.97
C GLN A 7 17.38 -7.19 -8.84
N LEU A 8 17.05 -6.00 -9.33
CA LEU A 8 17.87 -4.81 -9.13
C LEU A 8 17.42 -4.13 -7.83
N VAL A 9 18.22 -4.26 -6.78
CA VAL A 9 18.03 -3.54 -5.52
C VAL A 9 18.86 -2.27 -5.58
N LEU A 10 18.19 -1.12 -5.60
CA LEU A 10 18.86 0.18 -5.48
C LEU A 10 19.26 0.40 -4.03
N CYS A 11 20.51 0.08 -3.70
CA CYS A 11 21.06 0.35 -2.38
C CYS A 11 21.67 1.75 -2.32
N ARG A 12 21.38 2.47 -1.23
CA ARG A 12 22.09 3.71 -0.85
C ARG A 12 23.48 3.31 -0.32
N CYS A 13 24.55 3.63 -1.04
CA CYS A 13 25.92 3.41 -0.55
C CYS A 13 26.40 4.69 0.15
N SER A 14 26.82 4.59 1.40
CA SER A 14 27.00 5.71 2.34
C SER A 14 28.19 6.64 2.05
N GLN A 15 28.89 6.54 0.92
CA GLN A 15 30.06 7.39 0.63
C GLN A 15 30.17 7.97 -0.79
N ALA A 16 29.19 7.78 -1.67
CA ALA A 16 29.07 8.54 -2.90
C ALA A 16 27.65 8.43 -3.44
N GLU A 17 27.12 9.52 -3.99
CA GLU A 17 25.82 9.63 -4.68
C GLU A 17 25.77 8.75 -5.95
N GLN A 18 25.86 7.43 -5.79
CA GLN A 18 25.82 6.49 -6.90
C GLN A 18 24.73 5.45 -6.69
N LEU A 19 23.86 5.37 -7.69
CA LEU A 19 22.84 4.35 -7.85
C LEU A 19 23.55 3.00 -8.12
N ALA A 20 23.67 2.15 -7.10
CA ALA A 20 24.33 0.86 -7.27
C ALA A 20 23.35 -0.17 -7.84
N VAL A 21 23.51 -0.49 -9.12
CA VAL A 21 22.89 -1.64 -9.77
C VAL A 21 23.66 -2.90 -9.39
N ARG A 22 23.14 -3.70 -8.46
CA ARG A 22 23.71 -5.04 -8.18
C ARG A 22 23.05 -6.07 -9.08
N THR A 23 23.84 -6.68 -9.97
CA THR A 23 23.42 -7.81 -10.80
C THR A 23 23.86 -9.09 -10.10
N SER A 24 22.94 -10.04 -9.87
CA SER A 24 23.26 -11.32 -9.23
C SER A 24 24.03 -12.30 -10.12
N SER A 25 24.26 -11.96 -11.39
CA SER A 25 24.99 -12.80 -12.35
C SER A 25 26.37 -12.22 -12.70
N ARG A 26 27.36 -13.09 -12.91
CA ARG A 26 28.75 -12.79 -13.33
C ARG A 26 28.87 -12.26 -14.78
N GLY A 27 27.82 -11.61 -15.31
CA GLY A 27 27.80 -11.04 -16.65
C GLY A 27 28.22 -9.56 -16.67
N SER A 28 28.59 -9.04 -17.85
CA SER A 28 28.84 -7.59 -18.00
C SER A 28 27.56 -6.80 -17.68
N LEU A 29 27.70 -5.59 -17.12
CA LEU A 29 26.57 -4.72 -16.80
C LEU A 29 25.67 -4.47 -18.02
N ALA A 30 26.25 -4.39 -19.22
CA ALA A 30 25.52 -4.24 -20.48
C ALA A 30 24.68 -5.48 -20.84
N THR A 31 25.19 -6.68 -20.54
CA THR A 31 24.45 -7.94 -20.71
C THR A 31 23.33 -8.06 -19.68
N ALA A 32 23.59 -7.67 -18.42
CA ALA A 32 22.59 -7.67 -17.37
C ALA A 32 21.47 -6.67 -17.66
N VAL A 33 21.80 -5.44 -18.06
CA VAL A 33 20.86 -4.39 -18.48
C VAL A 33 20.02 -4.83 -19.68
N SER A 34 20.61 -5.50 -20.67
CA SER A 34 19.88 -6.01 -21.84
C SER A 34 18.92 -7.17 -21.50
N ALA A 35 19.15 -7.88 -20.39
CA ALA A 35 18.33 -9.01 -19.93
C ALA A 35 17.30 -8.63 -18.85
N MET A 36 17.28 -7.36 -18.42
CA MET A 36 16.39 -6.91 -17.36
C MET A 36 14.97 -6.66 -17.86
N GLU A 37 14.08 -7.60 -17.59
CA GLU A 37 12.66 -7.46 -17.88
C GLU A 37 11.86 -6.86 -16.70
N GLU A 38 12.42 -6.85 -15.49
CA GLU A 38 11.78 -6.35 -14.27
C GLU A 38 12.73 -5.45 -13.44
N LEU A 39 12.19 -4.33 -12.94
CA LEU A 39 12.87 -3.42 -12.02
C LEU A 39 11.99 -3.16 -10.80
N ARG A 40 12.57 -3.28 -9.60
CA ARG A 40 11.92 -2.92 -8.35
C ARG A 40 12.65 -1.74 -7.71
N LEU A 41 11.97 -0.61 -7.55
CA LEU A 41 12.53 0.53 -6.84
C LEU A 41 12.27 0.36 -5.35
N ALA A 42 13.29 0.53 -4.51
CA ALA A 42 13.09 0.53 -3.07
C ALA A 42 12.28 1.78 -2.65
N PRO A 43 11.48 1.71 -1.58
CA PRO A 43 10.68 2.84 -1.10
C PRO A 43 11.46 4.14 -0.92
N SER A 44 12.71 4.04 -0.47
CA SER A 44 13.61 5.17 -0.20
C SER A 44 14.22 5.82 -1.44
N CYS A 45 13.98 5.30 -2.65
CA CYS A 45 14.63 5.79 -3.86
C CYS A 45 14.12 7.16 -4.36
N LEU A 46 12.98 7.66 -3.87
CA LEU A 46 12.45 8.97 -4.27
C LEU A 46 13.15 10.17 -3.61
N SER A 47 14.21 9.96 -2.82
CA SER A 47 15.16 11.04 -2.54
C SER A 47 15.92 11.48 -3.80
N GLU A 48 16.01 10.60 -4.81
CA GLU A 48 16.60 10.96 -6.10
C GLU A 48 15.61 11.78 -6.94
N PRO A 49 16.10 12.77 -7.69
CA PRO A 49 15.26 13.50 -8.63
C PRO A 49 14.62 12.57 -9.67
N THR A 50 13.32 12.69 -9.89
CA THR A 50 12.55 11.89 -10.87
C THR A 50 13.22 11.83 -12.25
N HIS A 51 13.90 12.90 -12.68
CA HIS A 51 14.61 12.95 -13.97
C HIS A 51 15.73 11.90 -14.10
N LYS A 52 16.46 11.57 -13.02
CA LYS A 52 17.52 10.55 -13.05
C LYS A 52 16.92 9.15 -13.25
N LEU A 53 15.82 8.86 -12.55
CA LEU A 53 15.09 7.61 -12.72
C LEU A 53 14.52 7.48 -14.13
N CYS A 54 13.95 8.56 -14.69
CA CYS A 54 13.48 8.58 -16.07
C CYS A 54 14.60 8.26 -17.07
N HIS A 55 15.78 8.86 -16.90
CA HIS A 55 16.92 8.57 -17.78
C HIS A 55 17.35 7.10 -17.72
N LEU A 56 17.36 6.50 -16.52
CA LEU A 56 17.63 5.06 -16.37
C LEU A 56 16.57 4.22 -17.08
N LEU A 57 15.29 4.50 -16.85
CA LEU A 57 14.17 3.74 -17.43
C LEU A 57 14.17 3.75 -18.98
N GLN A 58 14.57 4.87 -19.59
CA GLN A 58 14.67 5.01 -21.05
C GLN A 58 15.70 4.06 -21.68
N GLN A 59 16.71 3.65 -20.91
CA GLN A 59 17.80 2.79 -21.39
C GLN A 59 17.49 1.30 -21.21
N LEU A 60 16.46 0.95 -20.43
CA LEU A 60 16.17 -0.43 -20.06
C LEU A 60 15.00 -1.00 -20.89
N PRO A 61 15.07 -2.25 -21.38
CA PRO A 61 13.97 -2.92 -22.06
C PRO A 61 12.91 -3.46 -21.09
N LEU A 62 12.55 -2.70 -20.06
CA LEU A 62 11.68 -3.16 -18.96
C LEU A 62 10.28 -3.50 -19.44
N ARG A 63 9.78 -4.67 -19.04
CA ARG A 63 8.38 -5.08 -19.18
C ARG A 63 7.61 -4.91 -17.88
N ARG A 64 8.27 -4.98 -16.72
CA ARG A 64 7.64 -4.83 -15.41
C ARG A 64 8.37 -3.81 -14.55
N LEU A 65 7.61 -2.90 -13.95
CA LEU A 65 8.10 -1.88 -13.03
C LEU A 65 7.36 -1.98 -11.70
N SER A 66 8.04 -2.39 -10.63
CA SER A 66 7.48 -2.34 -9.29
C SER A 66 7.93 -1.08 -8.57
N LEU A 67 6.94 -0.28 -8.20
CA LEU A 67 6.99 0.87 -7.30
C LEU A 67 6.24 0.55 -6.01
N ARG A 68 6.14 -0.74 -5.67
CA ARG A 68 5.40 -1.22 -4.51
C ARG A 68 5.98 -0.63 -3.23
N GLY A 69 5.11 -0.14 -2.35
CA GLY A 69 5.52 0.46 -1.07
C GLY A 69 6.23 1.80 -1.20
N MET A 70 6.29 2.42 -2.39
CA MET A 70 6.97 3.71 -2.55
C MET A 70 6.29 4.82 -1.74
N GLU A 71 7.10 5.50 -0.94
CA GLU A 71 6.68 6.70 -0.23
C GLU A 71 6.79 7.93 -1.13
N ARG A 72 5.88 8.89 -0.97
CA ARG A 72 5.81 10.16 -1.71
C ARG A 72 5.61 10.01 -3.22
N LEU A 73 5.00 8.93 -3.70
CA LEU A 73 4.70 8.73 -5.12
C LEU A 73 3.46 9.51 -5.56
N SER A 74 3.64 10.67 -6.22
CA SER A 74 2.52 11.40 -6.84
C SER A 74 2.10 10.81 -8.19
N VAL A 75 0.86 11.07 -8.60
CA VAL A 75 0.35 10.69 -9.94
C VAL A 75 1.21 11.29 -11.07
N LYS A 76 1.68 12.54 -10.89
CA LYS A 76 2.59 13.20 -11.85
C LYS A 76 3.91 12.44 -11.99
N ALA A 77 4.54 12.09 -10.86
CA ALA A 77 5.79 11.34 -10.87
C ALA A 77 5.61 9.95 -11.49
N LEU A 78 4.52 9.25 -11.15
CA LEU A 78 4.17 7.97 -11.77
C LEU A 78 4.02 8.09 -13.29
N ALA A 79 3.30 9.11 -13.77
CA ALA A 79 3.11 9.34 -15.20
C ALA A 79 4.44 9.66 -15.92
N GLU A 80 5.35 10.38 -15.29
CA GLU A 80 6.70 10.65 -15.82
C GLU A 80 7.53 9.37 -15.92
N LEU A 81 7.55 8.55 -14.86
CA LEU A 81 8.26 7.27 -14.85
C LEU A 81 7.74 6.31 -15.92
N LEU A 82 6.41 6.19 -16.07
CA LEU A 82 5.81 5.33 -17.08
C LEU A 82 6.07 5.83 -18.50
N ARG A 83 6.06 7.15 -18.73
CA ARG A 83 6.45 7.73 -20.03
C ARG A 83 7.91 7.42 -20.37
N ALA A 84 8.77 7.40 -19.35
CA ALA A 84 10.18 7.05 -19.50
C ALA A 84 10.42 5.54 -19.68
N ALA A 85 9.43 4.68 -19.39
CA ALA A 85 9.47 3.24 -19.58
C ALA A 85 8.48 2.77 -20.67
N PRO A 86 8.64 3.16 -21.94
CA PRO A 86 7.64 2.93 -22.99
C PRO A 86 7.40 1.46 -23.35
N ARG A 87 8.29 0.55 -22.90
CA ARG A 87 8.17 -0.90 -23.09
C ARG A 87 7.50 -1.61 -21.91
N CYS A 88 7.21 -0.87 -20.83
CA CYS A 88 6.58 -1.40 -19.64
C CYS A 88 5.16 -1.88 -19.96
N GLN A 89 4.86 -3.11 -19.59
CA GLN A 89 3.57 -3.78 -19.77
C GLN A 89 2.84 -3.91 -18.45
N GLU A 90 3.56 -3.94 -17.32
CA GLU A 90 2.96 -4.02 -15.99
C GLU A 90 3.68 -3.07 -15.02
N CYS A 91 2.91 -2.27 -14.29
CA CYS A 91 3.41 -1.46 -13.20
C CYS A 91 2.70 -1.79 -11.89
N ASP A 92 3.45 -2.27 -10.91
CA ASP A 92 2.93 -2.56 -9.57
C ASP A 92 3.16 -1.36 -8.66
N VAL A 93 2.09 -0.69 -8.27
CA VAL A 93 2.08 0.45 -7.34
C VAL A 93 1.35 0.11 -6.04
N ARG A 94 1.17 -1.18 -5.73
CA ARG A 94 0.54 -1.59 -4.46
C ARG A 94 1.29 -0.98 -3.28
N PHE A 95 0.54 -0.49 -2.30
CA PHE A 95 1.03 0.10 -1.07
C PHE A 95 1.91 1.35 -1.25
N ALA A 96 1.97 1.91 -2.46
CA ALA A 96 2.62 3.20 -2.69
C ALA A 96 1.72 4.35 -2.21
N LEU A 97 2.28 5.27 -1.44
CA LEU A 97 1.59 6.42 -0.84
C LEU A 97 2.36 7.71 -1.13
N PRO A 98 1.72 8.89 -1.31
CA PRO A 98 0.29 9.08 -1.48
C PRO A 98 -0.10 9.03 -2.97
N LEU A 99 -0.76 7.96 -3.39
CA LEU A 99 -1.53 7.94 -4.63
C LEU A 99 -2.97 8.40 -4.36
N HIS A 100 -3.14 9.71 -4.17
CA HIS A 100 -4.43 10.31 -3.83
C HIS A 100 -5.53 9.90 -4.83
N TRP A 101 -6.55 9.17 -4.37
CA TRP A 101 -7.51 8.49 -5.24
C TRP A 101 -8.31 9.42 -6.16
N PRO A 102 -8.80 10.59 -5.71
CA PRO A 102 -9.49 11.53 -6.60
C PRO A 102 -8.67 11.98 -7.81
N THR A 103 -7.34 11.92 -7.74
CA THR A 103 -6.46 12.20 -8.88
C THR A 103 -6.03 10.92 -9.59
N PHE A 104 -5.71 9.87 -8.84
CA PHE A 104 -5.18 8.61 -9.36
C PHE A 104 -6.22 7.79 -10.13
N GLY A 105 -7.46 7.68 -9.62
CA GLY A 105 -8.54 6.94 -10.25
C GLY A 105 -8.86 7.43 -11.67
N PRO A 106 -9.22 8.72 -11.86
CA PRO A 106 -9.48 9.26 -13.19
C PRO A 106 -8.28 9.16 -14.14
N TRP A 107 -7.07 9.36 -13.62
CA TRP A 107 -5.84 9.19 -14.42
C TRP A 107 -5.67 7.74 -14.90
N LEU A 108 -5.93 6.76 -14.03
CA LEU A 108 -5.84 5.34 -14.36
C LEU A 108 -6.91 4.92 -15.37
N GLU A 109 -8.13 5.46 -15.27
CA GLU A 109 -9.19 5.26 -16.26
C GLU A 109 -8.79 5.82 -17.63
N GLY A 110 -8.25 7.04 -17.66
CA GLY A 110 -7.73 7.65 -18.88
C GLY A 110 -6.59 6.84 -19.52
N LEU A 111 -5.71 6.26 -18.70
CA LEU A 111 -4.64 5.37 -19.16
C LEU A 111 -5.21 4.09 -19.81
N ARG A 112 -6.23 3.48 -19.19
CA ARG A 112 -6.89 2.26 -19.68
C ARG A 112 -7.69 2.51 -20.97
N ALA A 113 -8.28 3.70 -21.13
CA ALA A 113 -9.02 4.08 -22.32
C ALA A 113 -8.13 4.39 -23.54
N SER A 114 -6.82 4.50 -23.37
CA SER A 114 -5.89 4.79 -24.46
C SER A 114 -5.84 3.63 -25.48
N PRO A 115 -5.91 3.90 -26.81
CA PRO A 115 -5.83 2.86 -27.84
C PRO A 115 -4.50 2.08 -27.82
N ASN A 116 -3.47 2.65 -27.19
CA ASN A 116 -2.16 2.02 -27.00
C ASN A 116 -2.00 1.37 -25.61
N GLY A 117 -3.08 1.30 -24.82
CA GLY A 117 -3.10 0.88 -23.42
C GLY A 117 -2.89 -0.62 -23.23
N ARG A 118 -1.66 -1.10 -23.44
CA ARG A 118 -1.23 -2.45 -23.00
C ARG A 118 -0.66 -2.47 -21.58
N LEU A 119 -0.50 -1.30 -20.96
CA LEU A 119 0.05 -1.16 -19.62
C LEU A 119 -1.00 -1.52 -18.57
N GLN A 120 -0.77 -2.59 -17.83
CA GLN A 120 -1.51 -2.96 -16.63
C GLN A 120 -0.92 -2.25 -15.42
N VAL A 121 -1.73 -1.51 -14.68
CA VAL A 121 -1.33 -0.94 -13.38
C VAL A 121 -2.01 -1.72 -12.27
N VAL A 122 -1.22 -2.37 -11.42
CA VAL A 122 -1.66 -3.12 -10.25
C VAL A 122 -1.58 -2.19 -9.03
N HIS A 123 -2.67 -2.04 -8.28
CA HIS A 123 -2.76 -1.10 -7.16
C HIS A 123 -3.47 -1.70 -5.95
N SER A 124 -3.38 -1.04 -4.80
CA SER A 124 -3.76 -1.59 -3.47
C SER A 124 -5.21 -2.05 -3.36
N LEU A 125 -6.15 -1.46 -4.12
CA LEU A 125 -7.57 -1.86 -4.09
C LEU A 125 -7.82 -3.30 -4.57
N HIS A 126 -6.90 -3.87 -5.34
CA HIS A 126 -6.95 -5.26 -5.79
C HIS A 126 -6.11 -6.20 -4.93
N ALA A 127 -5.59 -5.74 -3.79
CA ALA A 127 -4.87 -6.61 -2.87
C ALA A 127 -5.83 -7.61 -2.21
N GLU A 128 -5.39 -8.86 -2.12
CA GLU A 128 -6.07 -9.95 -1.44
C GLU A 128 -5.21 -10.43 -0.26
N PRO A 129 -5.81 -11.02 0.80
CA PRO A 129 -5.07 -11.71 1.84
C PRO A 129 -4.07 -12.69 1.24
N SER A 130 -2.82 -12.58 1.67
CA SER A 130 -1.74 -13.44 1.21
C SER A 130 -0.65 -13.51 2.28
N PRO A 131 -0.02 -14.68 2.51
CA PRO A 131 1.11 -14.83 3.42
C PRO A 131 2.32 -13.97 3.01
N SER A 132 2.36 -13.50 1.77
CA SER A 132 3.43 -12.63 1.27
C SER A 132 3.28 -11.17 1.68
N LEU A 133 2.13 -10.77 2.23
CA LEU A 133 1.91 -9.39 2.67
C LEU A 133 2.45 -9.18 4.08
N THR A 134 3.07 -8.03 4.33
CA THR A 134 3.41 -7.62 5.70
C THR A 134 2.18 -7.03 6.40
N ALA A 135 2.23 -6.94 7.74
CA ALA A 135 1.17 -6.29 8.51
C ALA A 135 0.96 -4.82 8.07
N TYR A 136 2.06 -4.10 7.80
CA TYR A 136 2.00 -2.72 7.29
C TYR A 136 1.35 -2.63 5.91
N GLU A 137 1.60 -3.59 5.02
CA GLU A 137 0.96 -3.64 3.69
C GLU A 137 -0.54 -3.93 3.80
N VAL A 138 -0.94 -4.83 4.69
CA VAL A 138 -2.36 -5.10 4.99
C VAL A 138 -3.05 -3.87 5.56
N MET A 139 -2.43 -3.18 6.52
CA MET A 139 -2.92 -1.92 7.05
C MET A 139 -3.07 -0.86 5.96
N THR A 140 -2.03 -0.69 5.14
CA THR A 140 -2.03 0.24 4.00
C THR A 140 -3.15 -0.09 3.02
N ALA A 141 -3.38 -1.36 2.71
CA ALA A 141 -4.46 -1.80 1.83
C ALA A 141 -5.84 -1.34 2.34
N GLN A 142 -6.09 -1.55 3.64
CA GLN A 142 -7.36 -1.23 4.27
C GLN A 142 -7.59 0.28 4.37
N ALA A 143 -6.62 1.04 4.90
CA ALA A 143 -6.74 2.49 4.99
C ALA A 143 -6.88 3.14 3.62
N TYR A 144 -6.14 2.66 2.61
CA TYR A 144 -6.29 3.13 1.24
C TYR A 144 -7.67 2.81 0.67
N SER A 145 -8.21 1.62 0.94
CA SER A 145 -9.56 1.25 0.49
C SER A 145 -10.63 2.16 1.09
N LEU A 146 -10.53 2.48 2.39
CA LEU A 146 -11.43 3.42 3.06
C LEU A 146 -11.30 4.84 2.50
N HIS A 147 -10.08 5.33 2.28
CA HIS A 147 -9.83 6.60 1.59
C HIS A 147 -10.49 6.66 0.20
N CYS A 148 -10.52 5.55 -0.54
CA CYS A 148 -11.18 5.45 -1.84
C CYS A 148 -12.70 5.28 -1.75
N GLY A 149 -13.29 5.18 -0.55
CA GLY A 149 -14.70 4.89 -0.35
C GLY A 149 -15.09 3.44 -0.65
N ARG A 150 -14.14 2.50 -0.60
CA ARG A 150 -14.28 1.08 -0.93
C ARG A 150 -14.24 0.22 0.34
N ILE A 151 -15.36 0.13 1.03
CA ILE A 151 -15.47 -0.59 2.32
C ILE A 151 -15.14 -2.08 2.15
N GLU A 152 -15.51 -2.68 1.02
CA GLU A 152 -15.25 -4.08 0.68
C GLU A 152 -13.76 -4.42 0.67
N GLY A 153 -12.92 -3.48 0.21
CA GLY A 153 -11.47 -3.65 0.23
C GLY A 153 -10.90 -3.69 1.64
N CYS A 154 -11.52 -2.97 2.59
CA CYS A 154 -11.18 -3.06 4.00
C CYS A 154 -11.67 -4.37 4.62
N PHE A 155 -12.95 -4.72 4.41
CA PHE A 155 -13.57 -5.92 4.98
C PHE A 155 -12.87 -7.22 4.59
N ARG A 156 -12.33 -7.29 3.37
CA ARG A 156 -11.58 -8.44 2.86
C ARG A 156 -10.40 -8.87 3.75
N PHE A 157 -9.78 -7.92 4.47
CA PHE A 157 -8.66 -8.19 5.37
C PHE A 157 -9.08 -8.37 6.84
N ALA A 158 -10.38 -8.31 7.16
CA ALA A 158 -10.87 -8.62 8.50
C ALA A 158 -10.66 -10.12 8.79
N SER A 159 -10.08 -10.45 9.95
CA SER A 159 -9.86 -11.84 10.34
C SER A 159 -11.19 -12.60 10.46
N PRO A 160 -11.22 -13.93 10.35
CA PRO A 160 -12.44 -14.71 10.56
C PRO A 160 -13.10 -14.38 11.91
N GLY A 161 -12.31 -14.19 12.97
CA GLY A 161 -12.77 -13.72 14.28
C GLY A 161 -13.50 -12.39 14.20
N ASN A 162 -12.87 -11.40 13.57
CA ASN A 162 -13.45 -10.07 13.39
C ASN A 162 -14.74 -10.09 12.53
N GLN A 163 -14.76 -10.88 11.46
CA GLN A 163 -15.94 -11.06 10.60
C GLN A 163 -17.11 -11.70 11.34
N MET A 164 -16.87 -12.64 12.27
CA MET A 164 -17.92 -13.20 13.12
C MET A 164 -18.57 -12.13 14.01
N VAL A 165 -17.77 -11.20 14.55
CA VAL A 165 -18.24 -10.12 15.43
C VAL A 165 -18.97 -9.03 14.65
N THR A 166 -18.34 -8.50 13.60
CA THR A 166 -18.87 -7.41 12.77
C THR A 166 -20.00 -7.86 11.85
N GLY A 167 -20.04 -9.14 11.51
CA GLY A 167 -21.05 -9.75 10.65
C GLY A 167 -20.78 -9.52 9.16
N PRO A 168 -21.77 -9.81 8.29
CA PRO A 168 -21.59 -9.73 6.85
C PRO A 168 -21.32 -8.29 6.38
N ILE A 169 -20.76 -8.14 5.18
CA ILE A 169 -20.36 -6.84 4.60
C ILE A 169 -21.42 -5.74 4.72
N ALA A 170 -22.71 -6.07 4.57
CA ALA A 170 -23.79 -5.10 4.71
C ALA A 170 -23.92 -4.53 6.13
N ARG A 171 -23.65 -5.35 7.17
CA ARG A 171 -23.61 -4.90 8.57
C ARG A 171 -22.32 -4.16 8.88
N PHE A 172 -21.19 -4.65 8.39
CA PHE A 172 -19.90 -3.97 8.51
C PHE A 172 -19.93 -2.56 7.90
N ALA A 173 -20.52 -2.41 6.71
CA ALA A 173 -20.66 -1.12 6.04
C ALA A 173 -21.44 -0.09 6.87
N ARG A 174 -22.46 -0.53 7.62
CA ARG A 174 -23.24 0.36 8.50
C ARG A 174 -22.42 0.90 9.67
N MET A 175 -21.29 0.30 10.02
CA MET A 175 -20.38 0.86 11.03
C MET A 175 -19.83 2.23 10.60
N PHE A 176 -19.82 2.53 9.30
CA PHE A 176 -19.33 3.80 8.75
C PHE A 176 -20.44 4.83 8.51
N ASP A 177 -21.70 4.50 8.76
CA ASP A 177 -22.81 5.44 8.58
C ASP A 177 -22.79 6.52 9.69
N PRO A 178 -22.99 7.81 9.36
CA PRO A 178 -23.16 8.85 10.37
C PRO A 178 -24.30 8.52 11.35
N PRO A 179 -24.17 8.82 12.66
CA PRO A 179 -23.13 9.64 13.30
C PRO A 179 -21.95 8.81 13.86
N SER A 180 -21.67 7.63 13.31
CA SER A 180 -20.59 6.77 13.80
C SER A 180 -19.22 7.46 13.79
N ARG A 181 -18.38 7.17 14.78
CA ARG A 181 -16.99 7.64 14.82
C ARG A 181 -16.17 7.14 13.63
N TYR A 182 -16.51 5.98 13.07
CA TYR A 182 -15.81 5.42 11.91
C TYR A 182 -16.16 6.12 10.59
N SER A 183 -17.21 6.94 10.54
CA SER A 183 -17.65 7.58 9.28
C SER A 183 -16.59 8.48 8.65
N ILE A 184 -15.66 9.02 9.46
CA ILE A 184 -14.55 9.86 9.01
C ILE A 184 -13.55 9.13 8.10
N MET A 185 -13.49 7.79 8.16
CA MET A 185 -12.52 7.01 7.39
C MET A 185 -12.89 6.93 5.90
N VAL A 186 -14.19 6.90 5.61
CA VAL A 186 -14.70 6.61 4.26
C VAL A 186 -14.66 7.88 3.41
N GLY A 187 -13.91 7.83 2.32
CA GLY A 187 -13.74 9.00 1.45
C GLY A 187 -13.00 10.15 2.14
N CYS A 188 -12.16 9.84 3.13
CA CYS A 188 -11.32 10.84 3.80
C CYS A 188 -10.44 11.59 2.79
N GLU A 189 -10.00 12.79 3.13
CA GLU A 189 -9.08 13.56 2.27
C GLU A 189 -7.67 12.95 2.29
N ARG A 190 -7.20 12.55 3.46
CA ARG A 190 -5.92 11.89 3.66
C ARG A 190 -5.94 11.00 4.89
N PHE A 191 -4.95 10.12 4.96
CA PHE A 191 -4.65 9.32 6.14
C PHE A 191 -3.15 9.23 6.34
N GLU A 192 -2.75 8.84 7.54
CA GLU A 192 -1.37 8.67 7.96
C GLU A 192 -1.29 7.45 8.86
N ILE A 193 -0.30 6.61 8.62
CA ILE A 193 -0.03 5.40 9.40
C ILE A 193 1.24 5.70 10.19
N GLU A 194 1.11 5.76 11.51
CA GLU A 194 2.25 5.85 12.41
C GLU A 194 2.92 4.47 12.56
N ASP A 195 4.20 4.48 12.92
CA ASP A 195 5.01 3.27 13.01
C ASP A 195 4.41 2.21 13.94
N GLU A 196 4.78 0.96 13.68
CA GLU A 196 4.33 -0.21 14.43
C GLU A 196 4.64 -0.07 15.93
N HIS A 197 3.62 -0.19 16.77
CA HIS A 197 3.81 -0.33 18.20
C HIS A 197 4.31 -1.75 18.50
N VAL A 198 5.40 -1.84 19.28
CA VAL A 198 6.02 -3.12 19.63
C VAL A 198 5.08 -3.93 20.51
N SER A 199 4.57 -5.04 19.95
CA SER A 199 3.94 -6.11 20.71
C SER A 199 5.00 -7.07 21.25
N THR A 200 4.71 -7.72 22.37
CA THR A 200 5.51 -8.83 22.91
C THR A 200 5.42 -10.07 22.02
N ASP A 201 4.28 -10.27 21.33
CA ASP A 201 4.10 -11.32 20.35
C ASP A 201 4.47 -10.82 18.93
N PRO A 202 5.50 -11.39 18.26
CA PRO A 202 5.85 -11.02 16.90
C PRO A 202 4.74 -11.30 15.87
N ARG A 203 3.75 -12.12 16.22
CA ARG A 203 2.56 -12.44 15.40
C ARG A 203 1.42 -11.46 15.61
N VAL A 204 1.58 -10.43 16.44
CA VAL A 204 0.60 -9.36 16.66
C VAL A 204 1.26 -8.02 16.37
N LYS A 205 0.67 -7.22 15.47
CA LYS A 205 1.12 -5.86 15.16
C LYS A 205 0.00 -4.87 15.40
N THR A 206 0.39 -3.69 15.88
CA THR A 206 -0.54 -2.61 16.15
C THR A 206 -0.08 -1.32 15.50
N PHE A 207 -0.99 -0.62 14.84
CA PHE A 207 -0.71 0.64 14.13
C PHE A 207 -1.70 1.71 14.57
N ARG A 208 -1.20 2.93 14.79
CA ARG A 208 -2.06 4.10 14.89
C ARG A 208 -2.27 4.69 13.51
N VAL A 209 -3.54 4.84 13.12
CA VAL A 209 -3.92 5.42 11.83
C VAL A 209 -4.80 6.63 12.07
N THR A 210 -4.39 7.77 11.52
CA THR A 210 -5.15 9.01 11.62
C THR A 210 -5.80 9.33 10.28
N PHE A 211 -7.07 9.72 10.32
CA PHE A 211 -7.86 10.12 9.14
C PHE A 211 -8.27 11.57 9.26
N TRP A 212 -8.24 12.29 8.14
CA TRP A 212 -8.68 13.68 8.03
C TRP A 212 -9.82 13.80 7.04
N GLN A 213 -10.88 14.48 7.46
CA GLN A 213 -12.02 14.78 6.59
C GLN A 213 -11.89 16.22 6.06
N GLY A 214 -11.95 16.35 4.74
CA GLY A 214 -11.98 17.67 4.09
C GLY A 214 -13.36 18.32 4.20
N ASP A 215 -13.48 19.54 3.64
CA ASP A 215 -14.66 20.42 3.75
C ASP A 215 -15.97 19.88 3.13
N LYS A 216 -16.00 18.65 2.63
CA LYS A 216 -17.15 18.08 1.90
C LYS A 216 -18.24 17.48 2.79
N SER A 217 -18.04 17.41 4.10
CA SER A 217 -19.04 16.84 5.02
C SER A 217 -19.85 17.96 5.67
N PRO A 218 -21.15 18.07 5.37
CA PRO A 218 -22.04 19.06 6.00
C PRO A 218 -22.35 18.75 7.49
N LEU A 219 -21.84 17.63 8.01
CA LEU A 219 -22.16 17.10 9.35
C LEU A 219 -20.97 17.10 10.32
N THR A 220 -19.77 17.46 9.87
CA THR A 220 -18.56 17.50 10.70
C THR A 220 -17.95 18.89 10.65
N SER A 221 -17.39 19.33 11.78
CA SER A 221 -16.60 20.56 11.81
C SER A 221 -15.55 20.52 10.68
N PRO A 222 -15.37 21.62 9.93
CA PRO A 222 -14.32 21.68 8.92
C PRO A 222 -12.98 21.26 9.56
N HIS A 223 -12.23 20.38 8.89
CA HIS A 223 -10.92 19.88 9.35
C HIS A 223 -10.94 18.92 10.55
N SER A 224 -12.00 18.13 10.74
CA SER A 224 -11.99 17.07 11.75
C SER A 224 -10.96 15.99 11.43
N GLN A 225 -10.23 15.54 12.46
CA GLN A 225 -9.35 14.39 12.42
C GLN A 225 -9.71 13.41 13.53
N GLN A 226 -9.47 12.12 13.30
CA GLN A 226 -9.66 11.07 14.29
C GLN A 226 -8.60 9.99 14.09
N SER A 227 -7.95 9.61 15.18
CA SER A 227 -7.01 8.48 15.21
C SER A 227 -7.72 7.20 15.64
N PHE A 228 -7.23 6.08 15.14
CA PHE A 228 -7.70 4.75 15.50
C PHE A 228 -6.51 3.83 15.70
N MET A 229 -6.66 2.87 16.59
CA MET A 229 -5.74 1.78 16.76
C MET A 229 -6.20 0.58 15.93
N TRP A 230 -5.34 0.12 15.03
CA TRP A 230 -5.52 -1.09 14.25
C TRP A 230 -4.69 -2.21 14.84
N GLN A 231 -5.33 -3.33 15.19
CA GLN A 231 -4.65 -4.54 15.62
C GLN A 231 -4.76 -5.61 14.54
N LEU A 232 -3.61 -6.20 14.20
CA LEU A 232 -3.50 -7.29 13.25
C LEU A 232 -2.81 -8.48 13.90
N SER A 233 -3.24 -9.69 13.53
CA SER A 233 -2.53 -10.92 13.87
C SER A 233 -2.27 -11.78 12.64
N MET A 234 -1.16 -12.51 12.71
CA MET A 234 -0.82 -13.55 11.73
C MET A 234 -1.64 -14.79 12.03
N GLN A 235 -2.53 -15.15 11.11
CA GLN A 235 -3.50 -16.22 11.30
C GLN A 235 -2.81 -17.58 11.52
N PRO A 236 -3.31 -18.39 12.47
CA PRO A 236 -2.72 -19.67 12.82
C PRO A 236 -3.01 -20.74 11.75
N GLN A 237 -2.35 -21.88 11.88
CA GLN A 237 -2.58 -23.06 11.05
C GLN A 237 -4.00 -23.66 11.19
N SER A 238 -4.73 -23.29 12.25
CA SER A 238 -6.14 -23.67 12.45
C SER A 238 -7.14 -22.75 11.73
N ALA A 239 -6.69 -21.66 11.09
CA ALA A 239 -7.54 -20.81 10.29
C ALA A 239 -7.99 -21.50 8.98
N PRO A 240 -9.03 -20.99 8.29
CA PRO A 240 -9.35 -21.45 6.94
C PRO A 240 -8.12 -21.41 6.03
N SER A 241 -8.00 -22.41 5.15
CA SER A 241 -6.78 -22.68 4.36
C SER A 241 -6.27 -21.47 3.56
N GLU A 242 -7.17 -20.61 3.10
CA GLU A 242 -6.89 -19.41 2.34
C GLU A 242 -6.29 -18.27 3.17
N PHE A 243 -6.39 -18.35 4.51
CA PHE A 243 -5.92 -17.31 5.43
C PHE A 243 -4.73 -17.71 6.28
N VAL A 244 -4.32 -18.99 6.25
CA VAL A 244 -3.16 -19.47 7.01
C VAL A 244 -1.93 -18.60 6.73
N ASP A 245 -1.25 -18.16 7.79
CA ASP A 245 -0.08 -17.28 7.77
C ASP A 245 -0.30 -15.89 7.11
N CYS A 246 -1.54 -15.51 6.83
CA CYS A 246 -1.87 -14.14 6.42
C CYS A 246 -1.91 -13.21 7.63
N TRP A 247 -1.46 -11.97 7.46
CA TRP A 247 -1.82 -10.89 8.37
C TRP A 247 -3.26 -10.46 8.11
N MET A 248 -4.08 -10.39 9.17
CA MET A 248 -5.47 -9.94 9.09
C MET A 248 -5.82 -9.06 10.29
N THR A 249 -6.83 -8.20 10.15
CA THR A 249 -7.24 -7.27 11.19
C THR A 249 -8.24 -7.90 12.14
N ASP A 250 -7.88 -7.91 13.42
CA ASP A 250 -8.72 -8.41 14.50
C ASP A 250 -9.62 -7.33 15.09
N ALA A 251 -9.09 -6.11 15.23
CA ALA A 251 -9.81 -5.01 15.83
C ALA A 251 -9.38 -3.65 15.28
N VAL A 252 -10.33 -2.72 15.27
CA VAL A 252 -10.11 -1.29 15.02
C VAL A 252 -10.85 -0.53 16.10
N VAL A 253 -10.12 0.29 16.86
CA VAL A 253 -10.69 1.01 18.01
C VAL A 253 -10.39 2.51 17.88
N PRO A 254 -11.39 3.40 18.02
CA PRO A 254 -11.12 4.84 18.01
C PRO A 254 -10.29 5.24 19.24
N LEU A 255 -9.30 6.10 19.02
CA LEU A 255 -8.48 6.67 20.09
C LEU A 255 -9.07 8.01 20.52
N ASP A 256 -9.43 8.14 21.79
CA ASP A 256 -9.75 9.44 22.37
C ASP A 256 -8.46 10.22 22.63
N LEU A 257 -8.47 11.53 22.40
CA LEU A 257 -7.31 12.41 22.64
C LEU A 257 -6.79 12.35 24.10
N GLU A 258 -7.59 11.82 25.03
CA GLU A 258 -7.26 11.69 26.45
C GLU A 258 -6.89 10.26 26.90
N CYS A 259 -7.08 9.24 26.06
CA CYS A 259 -6.77 7.86 26.45
C CYS A 259 -5.35 7.48 26.03
N ILE A 260 -4.42 7.60 26.98
CA ILE A 260 -3.15 6.89 26.95
C ILE A 260 -3.48 5.39 27.04
N TRP A 261 -3.44 4.72 25.89
CA TRP A 261 -3.62 3.28 25.81
C TRP A 261 -2.36 2.58 26.33
N ASP A 262 -2.49 1.72 27.34
CA ASP A 262 -1.37 0.98 27.97
C ASP A 262 -1.30 -0.50 27.56
N GLY A 263 -2.13 -0.92 26.60
CA GLY A 263 -2.15 -2.29 26.09
C GLY A 263 -2.97 -3.29 26.91
N SER A 264 -3.51 -2.91 28.07
CA SER A 264 -4.09 -3.87 29.03
C SER A 264 -5.51 -4.38 28.72
N LEU A 265 -6.18 -3.85 27.68
CA LEU A 265 -7.63 -4.04 27.51
C LEU A 265 -8.04 -5.21 26.57
N LEU A 266 -7.07 -5.96 26.03
CA LEU A 266 -7.32 -7.06 25.09
C LEU A 266 -6.70 -8.39 25.51
N ASP A 267 -6.20 -8.48 26.75
CA ASP A 267 -5.59 -9.69 27.33
C ASP A 267 -6.61 -10.63 28.01
N ASP A 268 -7.91 -10.53 27.66
CA ASP A 268 -8.98 -11.43 28.16
C ASP A 268 -9.29 -12.60 27.19
#